data_AF-A0A2V8ZJ42-F1
#
_entry.id   AF-A0A2V8ZJ42-F1
#
_cell.length_a   1.000
_cell.length_b   1.000
_cell.length_c   1.000
_cell.angle_alpha   90.00
_cell.angle_beta   90.00
_cell.angle_gamma   90.00
#
_symmetry.space_group_name_H-M   'P 1'
#
loop_
_entity.id
_entity.type
_entity.pdbx_description
1 polymer ?
#
loop_
_entity_poly.entity_id
_entity_poly.type
_entity_poly.pdbx_seq_one_letter_code
_entity_poly.pdbx_strand_id
1 'polypeptide(L)'
;MVDWNTGQPNARYWALKLIHDHFGPGDKLVEAHTGLSGVYAKAFITPNNEHKILLINKRDRLATVSLAGTSGGHVEYVDPTTGENPPGNVRLPGDEINLNGYSVAVVTLPVRQ
;
A
#
# COMPACT_ATOMS: atom_id res chain seq x y z
N MET A 1 -15.32 12.87 1.18
CA MET A 1 -15.74 11.63 1.86
C MET A 1 -15.49 11.82 3.33
N VAL A 2 -16.55 11.89 4.13
CA VAL A 2 -16.48 12.12 5.58
C VAL A 2 -17.64 11.37 6.23
N ASP A 3 -17.48 10.95 7.47
CA ASP A 3 -18.61 10.52 8.30
C ASP A 3 -19.57 11.72 8.47
N TRP A 4 -20.86 11.51 8.24
CA TRP A 4 -21.83 12.60 8.20
C TRP A 4 -22.19 13.13 9.59
N ASN A 5 -21.97 12.33 10.65
CA ASN A 5 -22.28 12.71 12.03
C ASN A 5 -21.15 13.53 12.65
N THR A 6 -19.91 13.17 12.36
CA THR A 6 -18.70 13.72 13.00
C THR A 6 -17.92 14.65 12.10
N GLY A 7 -18.15 14.63 10.78
CA GLY A 7 -17.35 15.35 9.79
C GLY A 7 -15.94 14.81 9.61
N GLN A 8 -15.58 13.71 10.28
CA GLN A 8 -14.23 13.14 10.25
C GLN A 8 -14.00 12.32 8.97
N PRO A 9 -12.75 12.20 8.50
CA PRO A 9 -12.46 11.40 7.32
C PRO A 9 -12.69 9.90 7.58
N ASN A 10 -13.36 9.23 6.65
CA ASN A 10 -13.63 7.80 6.75
C ASN A 10 -12.54 6.94 6.06
N ALA A 11 -12.62 5.62 6.20
CA ALA A 11 -11.65 4.70 5.59
C ALA A 11 -11.46 4.90 4.07
N ARG A 12 -12.53 5.26 3.33
CA ARG A 12 -12.42 5.52 1.88
C ARG A 12 -11.64 6.80 1.58
N TYR A 13 -11.77 7.82 2.43
CA TYR A 13 -10.92 9.00 2.37
C TYR A 13 -9.47 8.63 2.57
N TRP A 14 -9.15 7.87 3.62
CA TRP A 14 -7.76 7.53 3.91
C TRP A 14 -7.12 6.66 2.84
N ALA A 15 -7.86 5.69 2.28
CA ALA A 15 -7.37 4.89 1.16
C ALA A 15 -7.10 5.76 -0.09
N LEU A 16 -8.00 6.70 -0.42
CA LEU A 16 -7.79 7.61 -1.54
C LEU A 16 -6.60 8.54 -1.27
N LYS A 17 -6.50 9.09 -0.06
CA LYS A 17 -5.41 9.98 0.34
C LYS A 17 -4.06 9.24 0.27
N LEU A 18 -3.99 8.01 0.76
CA LEU A 18 -2.80 7.15 0.67
C LEU A 18 -2.33 7.01 -0.79
N ILE A 19 -3.25 6.67 -1.71
CA ILE A 19 -2.91 6.54 -3.14
C ILE A 19 -2.47 7.89 -3.72
N HIS A 20 -3.19 8.97 -3.41
CA HIS A 20 -2.90 10.31 -3.91
C HIS A 20 -1.56 10.87 -3.40
N ASP A 21 -1.21 10.60 -2.15
CA ASP A 21 0.03 11.10 -1.54
C ASP A 21 1.28 10.40 -2.10
N HIS A 22 1.14 9.16 -2.57
CA HIS A 22 2.27 8.35 -3.04
C HIS A 22 2.42 8.26 -4.55
N PHE A 23 1.34 8.50 -5.30
CA PHE A 23 1.35 8.37 -6.75
C PHE A 23 0.83 9.63 -7.43
N GLY A 24 1.57 10.13 -8.41
CA GLY A 24 1.27 11.42 -9.03
C GLY A 24 1.81 11.58 -10.45
N PRO A 25 1.60 12.77 -11.05
CA PRO A 25 2.12 13.09 -12.37
C PRO A 25 3.63 12.91 -12.44
N GLY A 26 4.10 12.21 -13.48
CA GLY A 26 5.53 11.94 -13.69
C GLY A 26 5.97 10.54 -13.24
N ASP A 27 5.13 9.82 -12.48
CA ASP A 27 5.44 8.43 -12.13
C ASP A 27 5.42 7.51 -13.36
N LYS A 28 6.44 6.68 -13.46
CA LYS A 28 6.51 5.64 -14.48
C LYS A 28 5.81 4.37 -13.97
N LEU A 29 4.76 3.95 -14.67
CA LEU A 29 4.09 2.68 -14.40
C LEU A 29 5.00 1.50 -14.77
N VAL A 30 5.09 0.54 -13.86
CA VAL A 30 5.76 -0.74 -14.06
C VAL A 30 4.74 -1.85 -13.84
N GLU A 31 4.78 -2.87 -14.69
CA GLU A 31 3.93 -4.04 -14.54
C GLU A 31 4.39 -4.86 -13.32
N ALA A 32 3.43 -5.31 -12.51
CA ALA A 32 3.68 -6.08 -11.31
C ALA A 32 2.64 -7.18 -11.17
N HIS A 33 3.10 -8.38 -10.83
CA HIS A 33 2.25 -9.55 -10.67
C HIS A 33 2.61 -10.27 -9.38
N THR A 34 1.61 -10.66 -8.60
CA THR A 34 1.80 -11.38 -7.32
C THR A 34 1.65 -12.89 -7.47
N GLY A 35 1.06 -13.38 -8.55
CA GLY A 35 0.63 -14.78 -8.69
C GLY A 35 -0.53 -15.18 -7.75
N LEU A 36 -0.95 -14.29 -6.84
CA LEU A 36 -2.03 -14.52 -5.89
C LEU A 36 -3.35 -14.02 -6.48
N SER A 37 -4.28 -14.94 -6.70
CA SER A 37 -5.66 -14.57 -7.02
C SER A 37 -6.21 -13.61 -5.94
N GLY A 38 -7.00 -12.61 -6.33
CA GLY A 38 -7.60 -11.67 -5.39
C GLY A 38 -6.64 -10.64 -4.75
N VAL A 39 -5.35 -10.63 -5.10
CA VAL A 39 -4.42 -9.54 -4.75
C VAL A 39 -4.06 -8.80 -6.02
N TYR A 40 -4.40 -7.50 -6.07
CA TYR A 40 -3.99 -6.62 -7.14
C TYR A 40 -2.63 -6.00 -6.81
N ALA A 41 -1.78 -5.84 -7.82
CA ALA A 41 -0.51 -5.15 -7.70
C ALA A 41 -0.28 -4.18 -8.86
N LYS A 42 0.37 -3.07 -8.56
CA LYS A 42 0.90 -2.14 -9.56
C LYS A 42 2.15 -1.47 -9.01
N ALA A 43 3.22 -1.44 -9.80
CA ALA A 43 4.47 -0.80 -9.41
C ALA A 43 4.66 0.55 -10.11
N PHE A 44 5.40 1.43 -9.45
CA PHE A 44 5.69 2.79 -9.88
C PHE A 44 7.14 3.12 -9.58
N ILE A 45 7.78 3.85 -10.50
CA ILE A 45 9.05 4.54 -10.26
C ILE A 45 8.74 6.02 -10.29
N THR A 46 8.96 6.69 -9.17
CA THR A 46 8.70 8.13 -9.03
C THR A 46 9.83 8.96 -9.66
N PRO A 47 9.62 10.27 -9.94
CA PRO A 47 10.65 11.14 -10.51
C PRO A 47 11.94 11.25 -9.67
N ASN A 48 11.84 11.07 -8.34
CA ASN A 48 12.99 11.02 -7.42
C ASN A 48 13.61 9.61 -7.30
N ASN A 49 13.25 8.68 -8.21
CA ASN A 49 13.77 7.32 -8.28
C ASN A 49 13.43 6.45 -7.05
N GLU A 50 12.34 6.75 -6.34
CA GLU A 50 11.78 5.81 -5.37
C GLU A 50 11.01 4.71 -6.10
N HIS A 51 11.16 3.49 -5.62
CA HIS A 51 10.41 2.34 -6.13
C HIS A 51 9.26 2.05 -5.18
N LYS A 52 8.03 2.22 -5.67
CA LYS A 52 6.81 2.05 -4.88
C LYS A 52 5.88 1.03 -5.52
N ILE A 53 5.12 0.31 -4.70
CA ILE A 53 4.17 -0.71 -5.16
C ILE A 53 2.85 -0.54 -4.44
N LEU A 54 1.78 -0.37 -5.21
CA LEU A 54 0.42 -0.45 -4.73
C LEU A 54 0.00 -1.93 -4.67
N LEU A 55 -0.39 -2.39 -3.49
CA LEU A 55 -0.97 -3.71 -3.26
C LEU A 55 -2.39 -3.56 -2.71
N ILE A 56 -3.33 -4.33 -3.25
CA ILE A 56 -4.72 -4.34 -2.77
C ILE A 56 -5.16 -5.78 -2.56
N ASN A 57 -5.44 -6.14 -1.31
CA ASN A 57 -6.06 -7.41 -0.99
C ASN A 57 -7.58 -7.28 -1.11
N LYS A 58 -8.18 -7.97 -2.09
CA LYS A 58 -9.64 -7.94 -2.32
C LYS A 58 -10.41 -8.99 -1.52
N ARG A 59 -9.70 -9.79 -0.72
CA ARG A 59 -10.26 -10.88 0.09
C ARG A 59 -10.39 -10.42 1.55
N ASP A 60 -11.26 -11.07 2.31
CA ASP A 60 -11.45 -10.83 3.75
C ASP A 60 -10.44 -11.58 4.65
N ARG A 61 -9.36 -12.10 4.07
CA ARG A 61 -8.36 -12.91 4.77
C ARG A 61 -6.96 -12.44 4.45
N LEU A 62 -6.02 -12.73 5.35
CA LEU A 62 -4.61 -12.44 5.20
C LEU A 62 -4.07 -12.96 3.86
N ALA A 63 -3.26 -12.15 3.20
CA ALA A 63 -2.46 -12.55 2.05
C ALA A 63 -1.00 -12.14 2.30
N THR A 64 -0.07 -13.05 2.01
CA THR A 64 1.36 -12.80 2.14
C THR A 64 1.98 -12.73 0.74
N VAL A 65 2.53 -11.57 0.40
CA VAL A 65 3.25 -11.34 -0.86
C VAL A 65 4.74 -11.43 -0.59
N SER A 66 5.44 -12.31 -1.31
CA SER A 66 6.90 -12.37 -1.28
C SER A 66 7.48 -11.52 -2.41
N LEU A 67 8.38 -10.61 -2.08
CA LEU A 67 9.08 -9.76 -3.04
C LEU A 67 10.51 -9.47 -2.58
N ALA A 68 11.47 -9.99 -3.33
CA ALA A 68 12.88 -9.82 -3.06
C ALA A 68 13.30 -8.34 -3.08
N GLY A 69 14.14 -7.94 -2.13
CA GLY A 69 14.67 -6.58 -2.03
C GLY A 69 13.68 -5.58 -1.41
N THR A 70 12.71 -6.06 -0.64
CA THR A 70 11.82 -5.19 0.16
C THR A 70 12.29 -5.04 1.59
N SER A 71 13.19 -5.91 2.06
CA SER A 71 13.88 -5.77 3.35
C SER A 71 14.54 -4.41 3.52
N GLY A 72 14.20 -3.70 4.60
CA GLY A 72 14.65 -2.32 4.88
C GLY A 72 13.73 -1.25 4.31
N GLY A 73 12.70 -1.63 3.55
CA GLY A 73 11.60 -0.77 3.12
C GLY A 73 10.53 -0.58 4.19
N HIS A 74 9.41 0.00 3.80
CA HIS A 74 8.24 0.14 4.67
C HIS A 74 6.93 0.02 3.89
N VAL A 75 5.84 -0.20 4.62
CA VAL A 75 4.48 -0.30 4.11
C VAL A 75 3.60 0.70 4.84
N GLU A 76 2.91 1.54 4.08
CA GLU A 76 1.80 2.35 4.57
C GLU A 76 0.49 1.71 4.12
N TYR A 77 -0.49 1.58 5.01
CA TYR A 77 -1.70 0.81 4.73
C TYR A 77 -2.96 1.37 5.37
N VAL A 78 -4.10 1.10 4.73
CA VAL A 78 -5.44 1.28 5.28
C VAL A 78 -6.16 -0.05 5.18
N ASP A 79 -6.72 -0.51 6.29
CA ASP A 79 -7.45 -1.78 6.39
C ASP A 79 -8.48 -1.72 7.54
N PRO A 80 -9.24 -2.80 7.84
CA PRO A 80 -10.20 -2.77 8.93
C PRO A 80 -9.62 -2.44 10.32
N THR A 81 -8.32 -2.69 10.54
CA THR A 81 -7.64 -2.42 11.81
C THR A 81 -7.28 -0.95 12.00
N THR A 82 -7.09 -0.20 10.91
CA THR A 82 -6.90 1.26 10.98
C THR A 82 -8.21 1.99 11.29
N GLY A 83 -9.36 1.39 10.96
CA GLY A 83 -10.67 2.01 11.16
C GLY A 83 -10.81 3.31 10.37
N GLU A 84 -11.17 4.40 11.05
CA GLU A 84 -11.28 5.75 10.47
C GLU A 84 -10.05 6.63 10.75
N ASN A 85 -8.95 6.02 11.20
CA ASN A 85 -7.71 6.73 11.48
C ASN A 85 -6.83 6.83 10.22
N PRO A 86 -5.80 7.71 10.23
CA PRO A 86 -4.79 7.77 9.17
C PRO A 86 -4.13 6.41 8.89
N PRO A 87 -3.47 6.26 7.72
CA PRO A 87 -2.78 5.03 7.36
C PRO A 87 -1.80 4.58 8.44
N GLY A 88 -1.81 3.27 8.73
CA GLY A 88 -0.77 2.63 9.54
C GLY A 88 0.55 2.55 8.77
N ASN A 89 1.67 2.45 9.50
CA ASN A 89 3.01 2.30 8.92
C ASN A 89 3.76 1.16 9.60
N VAL A 90 4.40 0.29 8.82
CA VAL A 90 5.25 -0.79 9.32
C VAL A 90 6.53 -0.91 8.49
N ARG A 91 7.67 -1.15 9.15
CA ARG A 91 8.93 -1.46 8.46
C ARG A 91 8.93 -2.91 7.99
N LEU A 92 9.60 -3.17 6.87
CA LEU A 92 9.79 -4.52 6.35
C LEU A 92 11.14 -5.07 6.84
N PRO A 93 11.14 -6.06 7.75
CA PRO A 93 12.38 -6.68 8.24
C PRO A 93 12.96 -7.72 7.26
N GLY A 94 12.22 -8.05 6.21
CA GLY A 94 12.56 -9.08 5.23
C GLY A 94 11.74 -8.90 3.96
N ASP A 95 11.69 -9.95 3.14
CA ASP A 95 11.09 -9.92 1.81
C ASP A 95 9.63 -10.40 1.75
N GLU A 96 8.95 -10.42 2.90
CA GLU A 96 7.54 -10.78 3.02
C GLU A 96 6.70 -9.59 3.45
N ILE A 97 5.60 -9.38 2.73
CA ILE A 97 4.62 -8.32 2.99
C ILE A 97 3.30 -8.97 3.34
N ASN A 98 2.84 -8.75 4.57
CA ASN A 98 1.54 -9.22 5.04
C ASN A 98 0.47 -8.17 4.79
N LEU A 99 -0.59 -8.56 4.07
CA LEU A 99 -1.77 -7.74 3.78
C LEU A 99 -2.97 -8.33 4.51
N ASN A 100 -3.52 -7.61 5.48
CA ASN A 100 -4.78 -7.98 6.10
C ASN A 100 -5.91 -8.01 5.05
N GLY A 101 -7.04 -8.61 5.44
CA GLY A 101 -8.24 -8.62 4.61
C GLY A 101 -8.67 -7.20 4.25
N TYR A 102 -9.03 -6.97 2.98
CA TYR A 102 -9.44 -5.66 2.46
C TYR A 102 -8.40 -4.53 2.57
N SER A 103 -7.12 -4.86 2.77
CA SER A 103 -6.06 -3.87 2.87
C SER A 103 -5.74 -3.21 1.53
N VAL A 104 -5.57 -1.88 1.56
CA VAL A 104 -4.91 -1.08 0.53
C VAL A 104 -3.57 -0.65 1.10
N ALA A 105 -2.49 -1.01 0.43
CA ALA A 105 -1.14 -0.77 0.92
C ALA A 105 -0.21 -0.19 -0.15
N VAL A 106 0.66 0.71 0.27
CA VAL A 106 1.79 1.22 -0.53
C VAL A 106 3.08 0.73 0.11
N VAL A 107 3.84 -0.03 -0.65
CA VAL A 107 5.16 -0.50 -0.27
C VAL A 107 6.20 0.42 -0.88
N THR A 108 7.06 1.03 -0.08
CA THR A 108 8.23 1.76 -0.55
C THR A 108 9.47 0.90 -0.31
N LEU A 109 10.20 0.57 -1.39
CA LEU A 109 11.43 -0.22 -1.31
C LEU A 109 12.57 0.62 -0.73
N PRO A 110 13.58 -0.02 -0.11
CA PRO A 110 14.78 0.67 0.33
C PRO A 110 15.55 1.25 -0.86
N VAL A 111 16.29 2.34 -0.62
CA VAL A 111 17.27 2.85 -1.59
C VAL A 111 18.39 1.82 -1.71
N ARG A 112 18.66 1.34 -2.93
CA ARG A 112 19.83 0.50 -3.19
C ARG A 112 21.10 1.35 -3.05
N GLN A 113 21.97 0.97 -2.12
CA GLN A 113 23.33 1.52 -1.98
C GLN A 113 24.26 0.95 -3.04
#